data_AF-U6Q1M2-F1
#
_entry.id   AF-U6Q1M2-F1
#
_cell.length_a   1.000
_cell.length_b   1.000
_cell.length_c   1.000
_cell.angle_alpha   90.00
_cell.angle_beta   90.00
_cell.angle_gamma   90.00
#
_symmetry.space_group_name_H-M   'P 1'
#
loop_
_entity.id
_entity.type
_entity.pdbx_description
1 polymer ?
#
loop_
_entity_poly.entity_id
_entity_poly.type
_entity_poly.pdbx_seq_one_letter_code
_entity_poly.pdbx_strand_id
1 'polypeptide(L)'
;ADAAKAEAVRLNNATNAKITALEQTVSNQNSATASQISTLTAKVDNVQVGGRNLAIAARFEHGKWVSEVNGAINIHGQHRLSGLIAVQYNTQYVVSTNKLLRNVRVAWFDGEQQFISGILKLNADNGWVLTAPENAAFARFSYDFIISQTQNVQFERGNIRTDYEAAPEDLAAETAAVAAELSEHKTAQVIKDAAQTQQIQAAASKIGDNKAAIDSMRRTKADKTEVSSLARTTLQSEWQTAATNAANAAKSAAATAAQAKADAAKNAAIAEAQRLNTATNAKITALETTVSNQNSATAQQISSLNAQFHIADTRDDNQPPSWYWRNHPKQNVREFKKLVVIGVSGSGQYGMMETAVTWGDPSGGKIEQRVTDQNGKSWRRQSNVAYTWGNGRYDFTRDEWAAWVADETVLGAQAKADAVREIAEATQRALQATQAELTTHKSAQASKDTTQTAEIQAAVSKIGDNKAAIDSIRNTKADKTEVVSMARTGLQSEWQTAANTAESRAKTAAATDAQTKADAAKQAAITAAETAATAKANAAKAAA
;
A
#
# COMPACT_ATOMS: atom_id res chain seq x y z
N ALA A 1 111.99 31.67 68.05
CA ALA A 1 111.10 30.65 67.46
C ALA A 1 109.90 30.36 68.38
N ASP A 2 110.14 30.26 69.67
CA ASP A 2 109.31 29.52 70.62
C ASP A 2 107.98 30.20 70.96
N ALA A 3 107.93 31.53 70.96
CA ALA A 3 106.68 32.28 71.09
C ALA A 3 105.66 31.96 69.98
N ALA A 4 106.12 31.83 68.72
CA ALA A 4 105.26 31.44 67.61
C ALA A 4 104.81 29.97 67.71
N LYS A 5 105.66 29.09 68.26
CA LYS A 5 105.31 27.69 68.54
C LYS A 5 104.26 27.59 69.66
N ALA A 6 104.38 28.40 70.71
CA ALA A 6 103.41 28.48 71.80
C ALA A 6 102.06 29.02 71.31
N GLU A 7 102.06 30.08 70.49
CA GLU A 7 100.83 30.64 69.90
C GLU A 7 100.17 29.66 68.92
N ALA A 8 100.94 28.94 68.10
CA ALA A 8 100.41 27.87 67.24
C ALA A 8 99.74 26.75 68.07
N VAL A 9 100.34 26.33 69.19
CA VAL A 9 99.72 25.37 70.12
C VAL A 9 98.45 25.95 70.76
N ARG A 10 98.45 27.22 71.16
CA ARG A 10 97.26 27.90 71.72
C ARG A 10 96.11 27.95 70.71
N LEU A 11 96.40 28.31 69.45
CA LEU A 11 95.44 28.36 68.37
C LEU A 11 94.92 26.95 68.00
N ASN A 12 95.79 25.94 67.98
CA ASN A 12 95.40 24.54 67.77
C ASN A 12 94.45 24.06 68.88
N ASN A 13 94.77 24.31 70.15
CA ASN A 13 93.94 23.94 71.28
C ASN A 13 92.58 24.69 71.28
N ALA A 14 92.58 25.98 70.93
CA ALA A 14 91.34 26.76 70.77
C ALA A 14 90.50 26.32 69.57
N THR A 15 91.14 25.82 68.50
CA THR A 15 90.47 25.23 67.34
C THR A 15 89.84 23.89 67.70
N ASN A 16 90.58 23.01 68.37
CA ASN A 16 90.08 21.73 68.83
C ASN A 16 88.90 21.91 69.80
N ALA A 17 88.97 22.86 70.74
CA ALA A 17 87.84 23.16 71.63
C ALA A 17 86.58 23.63 70.87
N LYS A 18 86.74 24.39 69.77
CA LYS A 18 85.62 24.77 68.88
C LYS A 18 85.09 23.59 68.08
N ILE A 19 85.97 22.70 67.61
CA ILE A 19 85.58 21.47 66.90
C ILE A 19 84.76 20.59 67.84
N THR A 20 85.23 20.31 69.05
CA THR A 20 84.48 19.50 70.03
C THR A 20 83.15 20.15 70.45
N ALA A 21 83.08 21.47 70.54
CA ALA A 21 81.81 22.17 70.74
C ALA A 21 80.83 21.97 69.55
N LEU A 22 81.33 22.05 68.31
CA LEU A 22 80.54 21.78 67.10
C LEU A 22 80.12 20.31 66.99
N GLU A 23 81.00 19.36 67.30
CA GLU A 23 80.72 17.92 67.37
C GLU A 23 79.59 17.63 68.37
N GLN A 24 79.64 18.25 69.56
CA GLN A 24 78.58 18.13 70.56
C GLN A 24 77.26 18.78 70.07
N THR A 25 77.31 19.95 69.42
CA THR A 25 76.12 20.58 68.84
C THR A 25 75.50 19.73 67.74
N VAL A 26 76.30 19.16 66.84
CA VAL A 26 75.83 18.26 65.77
C VAL A 26 75.27 16.96 66.35
N SER A 27 75.89 16.37 67.37
CA SER A 27 75.38 15.18 68.07
C SER A 27 74.02 15.45 68.73
N ASN A 28 73.89 16.58 69.44
CA ASN A 28 72.64 17.02 70.05
C ASN A 28 71.55 17.26 69.00
N GLN A 29 71.90 17.91 67.88
CA GLN A 29 70.99 18.19 66.77
C GLN A 29 70.52 16.90 66.08
N ASN A 30 71.42 15.94 65.83
CA ASN A 30 71.08 14.64 65.28
C ASN A 30 70.13 13.86 66.20
N SER A 31 70.35 13.90 67.52
CA SER A 31 69.46 13.28 68.51
C SER A 31 68.07 13.93 68.52
N ALA A 32 67.99 15.26 68.42
CA ALA A 32 66.72 15.98 68.32
C ALA A 32 65.97 15.66 67.02
N THR A 33 66.66 15.64 65.89
CA THR A 33 66.08 15.29 64.58
C THR A 33 65.65 13.82 64.53
N ALA A 34 66.39 12.89 65.13
CA ALA A 34 65.96 11.49 65.26
C ALA A 34 64.66 11.36 66.07
N SER A 35 64.55 12.07 67.20
CA SER A 35 63.32 12.11 68.02
C SER A 35 62.12 12.69 67.24
N GLN A 36 62.33 13.74 66.45
CA GLN A 36 61.32 14.30 65.54
C GLN A 36 60.89 13.30 64.46
N ILE A 37 61.84 12.59 63.84
CA ILE A 37 61.56 11.56 62.84
C ILE A 37 60.74 10.42 63.45
N SER A 38 61.14 9.86 64.60
CA SER A 38 60.36 8.82 65.29
C SER A 38 58.94 9.30 65.63
N THR A 39 58.78 10.57 66.02
CA THR A 39 57.47 11.19 66.28
C THR A 39 56.63 11.36 65.01
N LEU A 40 57.26 11.62 63.86
CA LEU A 40 56.59 11.75 62.55
C LEU A 40 56.21 10.37 61.99
N THR A 41 57.13 9.41 62.01
CA THR A 41 56.88 8.00 61.65
C THR A 41 55.71 7.44 62.46
N ALA A 42 55.74 7.56 63.79
CA ALA A 42 54.63 7.11 64.64
C ALA A 42 53.30 7.85 64.38
N LYS A 43 53.29 9.04 63.75
CA LYS A 43 52.06 9.71 63.30
C LYS A 43 51.59 9.20 61.94
N VAL A 44 52.51 8.91 61.02
CA VAL A 44 52.23 8.40 59.68
C VAL A 44 51.76 6.94 59.72
N ASP A 45 52.42 6.09 60.51
CA ASP A 45 52.06 4.66 60.68
C ASP A 45 50.65 4.49 61.30
N ASN A 46 50.18 5.50 62.03
CA ASN A 46 48.83 5.56 62.59
C ASN A 46 47.78 6.12 61.61
N VAL A 47 48.14 6.56 60.40
CA VAL A 47 47.16 7.03 59.39
C VAL A 47 46.44 5.84 58.76
N GLN A 48 45.11 5.81 58.87
CA GLN A 48 44.26 4.81 58.23
C GLN A 48 43.18 5.52 57.43
N VAL A 49 43.25 5.44 56.09
CA VAL A 49 42.25 6.08 55.22
C VAL A 49 41.00 5.20 55.11
N GLY A 50 39.84 5.85 55.05
CA GLY A 50 38.56 5.22 54.71
C GLY A 50 38.50 4.67 53.28
N GLY A 51 37.30 4.42 52.79
CA GLY A 51 37.06 3.80 51.48
C GLY A 51 35.66 3.26 51.36
N ARG A 52 35.43 1.99 51.73
CA ARG A 52 34.08 1.42 51.66
C ARG A 52 33.18 2.06 52.73
N ASN A 53 32.16 2.79 52.27
CA ASN A 53 31.03 3.17 53.09
C ASN A 53 30.25 1.92 53.56
N LEU A 54 30.12 1.74 54.87
CA LEU A 54 29.36 0.66 55.51
C LEU A 54 27.96 1.11 55.96
N ALA A 55 27.65 2.41 55.90
CA ALA A 55 26.35 2.98 56.26
C ALA A 55 25.35 2.88 55.09
N ILE A 56 24.99 1.64 54.73
CA ILE A 56 24.09 1.32 53.61
C ILE A 56 22.74 2.03 53.78
N ALA A 57 22.41 2.94 52.86
CA ALA A 57 21.28 3.86 52.97
C ALA A 57 19.94 3.12 53.00
N ALA A 58 19.78 2.09 52.17
CA ALA A 58 18.59 1.24 52.12
C ALA A 58 18.35 0.41 53.41
N ARG A 59 19.31 0.36 54.34
CA ARG A 59 19.20 -0.36 55.63
C ARG A 59 18.97 0.57 56.82
N PHE A 60 18.61 1.84 56.61
CA PHE A 60 18.24 2.75 57.70
C PHE A 60 16.75 2.69 58.04
N GLU A 61 16.44 2.22 59.25
CA GLU A 61 15.11 2.29 59.84
C GLU A 61 14.80 3.72 60.32
N HIS A 62 13.72 4.30 59.81
CA HIS A 62 13.23 5.61 60.22
C HIS A 62 12.39 5.53 61.51
N GLY A 63 12.44 6.59 62.33
CA GLY A 63 11.66 6.70 63.55
C GLY A 63 12.27 5.94 64.74
N LYS A 64 13.52 5.49 64.65
CA LYS A 64 14.21 4.66 65.66
C LYS A 64 15.62 5.15 65.93
N TRP A 65 16.10 4.94 67.16
CA TRP A 65 17.48 5.15 67.59
C TRP A 65 17.96 4.00 68.48
N VAL A 66 19.28 3.84 68.62
CA VAL A 66 19.90 2.84 69.51
C VAL A 66 20.45 3.53 70.75
N SER A 67 20.13 2.99 71.93
CA SER A 67 20.60 3.49 73.22
C SER A 67 22.12 3.30 73.39
N GLU A 68 22.81 4.39 73.70
CA GLU A 68 24.22 4.43 74.06
C GLU A 68 24.52 3.80 75.43
N VAL A 69 23.50 3.55 76.26
CA VAL A 69 23.65 3.06 77.65
C VAL A 69 23.45 1.55 77.75
N ASN A 70 22.62 0.96 76.90
CA ASN A 70 22.21 -0.46 76.99
C ASN A 70 21.84 -1.12 75.65
N GLY A 71 22.13 -0.49 74.50
CA GLY A 71 21.87 -1.05 73.17
C GLY A 71 20.38 -1.17 72.78
N ALA A 72 19.44 -0.81 73.65
CA ALA A 72 18.01 -0.92 73.40
C ALA A 72 17.56 -0.03 72.24
N ILE A 73 16.71 -0.58 71.36
CA ILE A 73 16.07 0.18 70.28
C ILE A 73 14.93 1.01 70.86
N ASN A 74 14.97 2.31 70.66
CA ASN A 74 13.96 3.26 71.13
C ASN A 74 13.30 3.98 69.95
N ILE A 75 12.03 4.34 70.10
CA ILE A 75 11.23 4.98 69.04
C ILE A 75 11.26 6.50 69.22
N HIS A 76 11.61 7.24 68.18
CA HIS A 76 11.49 8.69 68.10
C HIS A 76 11.45 9.15 66.63
N GLY A 77 10.38 9.85 66.22
CA GLY A 77 10.08 10.14 64.82
C GLY A 77 11.18 10.87 64.04
N GLN A 78 12.00 11.71 64.70
CA GLN A 78 13.08 12.47 64.05
C GLN A 78 14.43 11.74 64.00
N HIS A 79 14.47 10.44 64.35
CA HIS A 79 15.69 9.64 64.27
C HIS A 79 15.73 8.70 63.07
N ARG A 80 16.95 8.29 62.69
CA ARG A 80 17.26 7.16 61.80
C ARG A 80 18.25 6.22 62.48
N LEU A 81 18.07 4.91 62.32
CA LEU A 81 18.91 3.84 62.89
C LEU A 81 19.38 2.90 61.78
N SER A 82 20.68 2.62 61.69
CA SER A 82 21.21 1.63 60.77
C SER A 82 20.80 0.21 61.19
N GLY A 83 20.71 -0.69 60.21
CA GLY A 83 20.91 -2.12 60.47
C GLY A 83 22.27 -2.40 61.12
N LEU A 84 22.52 -3.66 61.49
CA LEU A 84 23.80 -4.10 62.03
C LEU A 84 24.90 -3.93 60.98
N ILE A 85 25.92 -3.14 61.32
CA ILE A 85 27.14 -2.94 60.55
C ILE A 85 28.19 -3.89 61.10
N ALA A 86 28.78 -4.75 60.26
CA ALA A 86 29.89 -5.60 60.68
C ALA A 86 31.17 -4.76 60.91
N VAL A 87 31.83 -4.96 62.03
CA VAL A 87 33.04 -4.22 62.45
C VAL A 87 34.11 -5.16 62.99
N GLN A 88 35.30 -4.61 63.21
CA GLN A 88 36.43 -5.30 63.82
C GLN A 88 36.76 -4.62 65.15
N TYR A 89 36.96 -5.40 66.21
CA TYR A 89 37.36 -4.89 67.52
C TYR A 89 38.72 -4.17 67.46
N ASN A 90 38.96 -3.28 68.42
CA ASN A 90 40.18 -2.44 68.52
C ASN A 90 40.55 -1.66 67.24
N THR A 91 39.63 -1.54 66.29
CA THR A 91 39.86 -0.92 64.98
C THR A 91 39.22 0.46 64.94
N GLN A 92 39.86 1.42 64.26
CA GLN A 92 39.31 2.77 64.12
C GLN A 92 38.27 2.85 63.00
N TYR A 93 37.25 3.68 63.24
CA TYR A 93 36.18 3.97 62.31
C TYR A 93 35.92 5.48 62.27
N VAL A 94 35.55 6.00 61.11
CA VAL A 94 35.26 7.42 60.91
C VAL A 94 33.83 7.62 60.41
N VAL A 95 33.11 8.53 61.09
CA VAL A 95 31.77 8.99 60.71
C VAL A 95 31.91 10.28 59.90
N SER A 96 31.49 10.24 58.65
CA SER A 96 31.60 11.37 57.70
C SER A 96 30.20 11.73 57.17
N THR A 97 29.98 13.00 56.83
CA THR A 97 28.63 13.49 56.48
C THR A 97 28.64 14.81 55.71
N ASN A 98 27.63 15.02 54.86
CA ASN A 98 27.46 16.26 54.09
C ASN A 98 26.77 17.42 54.86
N LYS A 99 26.27 17.18 56.08
CA LYS A 99 25.52 18.13 56.92
C LYS A 99 25.78 17.86 58.41
N LEU A 100 25.42 18.79 59.29
CA LEU A 100 25.46 18.54 60.73
C LEU A 100 24.51 17.40 61.13
N LEU A 101 25.03 16.36 61.78
CA LEU A 101 24.24 15.31 62.43
C LEU A 101 24.13 15.60 63.93
N ARG A 102 22.92 15.45 64.49
CA ARG A 102 22.65 15.64 65.92
C ARG A 102 22.37 14.31 66.61
N ASN A 103 22.55 14.28 67.93
CA ASN A 103 22.25 13.13 68.80
C ASN A 103 22.78 11.80 68.23
N VAL A 104 24.03 11.83 67.74
CA VAL A 104 24.63 10.74 66.99
C VAL A 104 25.16 9.69 67.95
N ARG A 105 24.72 8.46 67.76
CA ARG A 105 25.01 7.35 68.66
C ARG A 105 25.61 6.19 67.90
N VAL A 106 26.70 5.65 68.43
CA VAL A 106 27.26 4.37 68.00
C VAL A 106 27.20 3.42 69.19
N ALA A 107 26.45 2.34 69.05
CA ALA A 107 26.39 1.25 70.00
C ALA A 107 27.14 0.04 69.42
N TRP A 108 28.00 -0.56 70.23
CA TRP A 108 28.86 -1.69 69.88
C TRP A 108 28.31 -2.97 70.47
N PHE A 109 28.38 -4.05 69.69
CA PHE A 109 27.85 -5.35 70.03
C PHE A 109 28.87 -6.44 69.70
N ASP A 110 28.86 -7.53 70.47
CA ASP A 110 29.72 -8.69 70.25
C ASP A 110 29.21 -9.61 69.12
N GLY A 111 29.86 -10.76 68.92
CA GLY A 111 29.46 -11.75 67.91
C GLY A 111 28.08 -12.37 68.15
N GLU A 112 27.58 -12.33 69.39
CA GLU A 112 26.26 -12.83 69.79
C GLU A 112 25.21 -11.69 69.83
N GLN A 113 25.58 -10.51 69.31
CA GLN A 113 24.78 -9.28 69.29
C GLN A 113 24.40 -8.75 70.68
N GLN A 114 25.14 -9.12 71.74
CA GLN A 114 24.98 -8.53 73.07
C GLN A 114 25.68 -7.17 73.12
N PHE A 115 25.10 -6.22 73.85
CA PHE A 115 25.62 -4.85 73.93
C PHE A 115 26.89 -4.78 74.80
N ILE A 116 27.97 -4.22 74.23
CA ILE A 116 29.25 -4.02 74.91
C ILE A 116 29.29 -2.62 75.54
N SER A 117 29.08 -1.59 74.72
CA SER A 117 29.14 -0.19 75.12
C SER A 117 28.54 0.71 74.03
N GLY A 118 28.27 1.97 74.35
CA GLY A 118 27.80 2.94 73.39
C GLY A 118 28.30 4.35 73.67
N ILE A 119 28.30 5.17 72.63
CA ILE A 119 28.84 6.54 72.66
C ILE A 119 27.81 7.46 72.00
N LEU A 120 27.29 8.43 72.75
CA LEU A 120 26.50 9.55 72.25
C LEU A 120 27.39 10.77 72.03
N LYS A 121 27.24 11.42 70.87
CA LYS A 121 27.78 12.74 70.57
C LYS A 121 26.64 13.66 70.10
N LEU A 122 26.34 14.68 70.91
CA LEU A 122 25.18 15.57 70.69
C LEU A 122 25.21 16.29 69.33
N ASN A 123 26.40 16.63 68.86
CA ASN A 123 26.67 17.18 67.52
C ASN A 123 27.93 16.51 66.99
N ALA A 124 27.84 15.73 65.90
CA ALA A 124 29.02 15.06 65.34
C ALA A 124 29.73 15.96 64.29
N ASP A 125 31.04 16.12 64.45
CA ASP A 125 31.90 16.72 63.44
C ASP A 125 32.00 15.80 62.21
N ASN A 126 32.15 16.39 61.02
CA ASN A 126 32.34 15.62 59.78
C ASN A 126 33.76 15.04 59.73
N GLY A 127 33.90 13.74 59.98
CA GLY A 127 35.17 13.07 60.26
C GLY A 127 35.32 12.69 61.74
N TRP A 128 34.23 12.35 62.43
CA TRP A 128 34.28 11.91 63.83
C TRP A 128 34.88 10.50 63.92
N VAL A 129 36.12 10.43 64.39
CA VAL A 129 36.83 9.17 64.63
C VAL A 129 36.38 8.51 65.93
N LEU A 130 36.24 7.19 65.86
CA LEU A 130 35.84 6.26 66.91
C LEU A 130 36.83 5.08 66.91
N THR A 131 36.95 4.39 68.03
CA THR A 131 37.62 3.07 68.10
C THR A 131 36.61 2.05 68.59
N ALA A 132 36.44 0.96 67.86
CA ALA A 132 35.60 -0.16 68.30
C ALA A 132 36.23 -0.80 69.56
N PRO A 133 35.46 -1.09 70.62
CA PRO A 133 36.00 -1.70 71.83
C PRO A 133 36.44 -3.15 71.58
N GLU A 134 37.09 -3.75 72.57
CA GLU A 134 37.40 -5.18 72.59
C GLU A 134 36.12 -6.02 72.40
N ASN A 135 36.25 -7.17 71.72
CA ASN A 135 35.16 -8.09 71.36
C ASN A 135 34.05 -7.53 70.43
N ALA A 136 34.11 -6.27 69.99
CA ALA A 136 33.13 -5.74 69.03
C ALA A 136 33.18 -6.44 67.67
N ALA A 137 32.04 -7.01 67.26
CA ALA A 137 31.82 -7.63 65.95
C ALA A 137 30.75 -6.89 65.14
N PHE A 138 29.82 -6.19 65.79
CA PHE A 138 28.84 -5.34 65.14
C PHE A 138 28.75 -3.94 65.77
N ALA A 139 28.31 -2.98 64.97
CA ALA A 139 27.90 -1.65 65.40
C ALA A 139 26.47 -1.36 64.93
N ARG A 140 25.79 -0.46 65.63
CA ARG A 140 24.62 0.25 65.12
C ARG A 140 24.84 1.76 65.23
N PHE A 141 24.59 2.45 64.14
CA PHE A 141 24.72 3.90 64.02
C PHE A 141 23.32 4.53 64.00
N SER A 142 23.05 5.54 64.84
CA SER A 142 21.80 6.31 64.75
C SER A 142 22.02 7.79 64.97
N TYR A 143 21.15 8.62 64.39
CA TYR A 143 21.27 10.08 64.41
C TYR A 143 19.89 10.74 64.31
N ASP A 144 19.79 11.95 64.84
CA ASP A 144 18.65 12.85 64.63
C ASP A 144 18.87 13.62 63.32
N PHE A 145 17.82 13.71 62.50
CA PHE A 145 17.90 14.22 61.14
C PHE A 145 16.88 15.34 60.87
N ILE A 146 17.29 16.31 60.06
CA ILE A 146 16.49 17.46 59.67
C ILE A 146 15.65 17.05 58.45
N ILE A 147 14.33 16.96 58.65
CA ILE A 147 13.36 16.45 57.65
C ILE A 147 13.45 17.20 56.30
N SER A 148 13.86 18.46 56.28
CA SER A 148 14.04 19.27 55.07
C SER A 148 15.39 19.13 54.37
N GLN A 149 16.26 18.19 54.76
CA GLN A 149 17.61 18.03 54.18
C GLN A 149 17.96 16.57 53.89
N THR A 150 18.52 16.31 52.70
CA THR A 150 19.17 15.04 52.36
C THR A 150 20.51 14.95 53.07
N GLN A 151 20.54 14.22 54.18
CA GLN A 151 21.74 14.01 54.99
C GLN A 151 22.39 12.68 54.61
N ASN A 152 23.51 12.78 53.92
CA ASN A 152 24.35 11.66 53.53
C ASN A 152 25.28 11.32 54.70
N VAL A 153 25.50 10.03 54.91
CA VAL A 153 26.35 9.49 55.98
C VAL A 153 27.30 8.46 55.40
N GLN A 154 28.55 8.51 55.83
CA GLN A 154 29.50 7.43 55.71
C GLN A 154 29.88 6.92 57.10
N PHE A 155 30.04 5.59 57.19
CA PHE A 155 30.76 4.94 58.27
C PHE A 155 31.85 4.08 57.64
N GLU A 156 33.10 4.48 57.80
CA GLU A 156 34.25 3.89 57.11
C GLU A 156 35.23 3.32 58.12
N ARG A 157 35.96 2.25 57.77
CA ARG A 157 37.07 1.75 58.59
C ARG A 157 38.31 2.62 58.35
N GLY A 158 38.83 3.25 59.39
CA GLY A 158 39.95 4.19 59.34
C GLY A 158 39.76 5.39 60.29
N ASN A 159 40.67 6.35 60.20
CA ASN A 159 40.63 7.62 60.94
C ASN A 159 40.72 8.87 60.04
N ILE A 160 41.06 8.73 58.76
CA ILE A 160 40.91 9.78 57.75
C ILE A 160 39.67 9.47 56.90
N ARG A 161 38.71 10.40 56.87
CA ARG A 161 37.52 10.30 56.02
C ARG A 161 37.85 10.37 54.53
N THR A 162 37.01 9.78 53.70
CA THR A 162 36.98 10.07 52.25
C THR A 162 35.95 11.17 51.93
N ASP A 163 35.81 11.53 50.66
CA ASP A 163 34.65 12.27 50.16
C ASP A 163 33.45 11.33 49.96
N TYR A 164 32.24 11.87 49.77
CA TYR A 164 31.04 11.03 49.83
C TYR A 164 30.85 10.08 48.65
N GLU A 165 30.97 8.78 48.94
CA GLU A 165 30.49 7.68 48.09
C GLU A 165 29.33 6.93 48.76
N ALA A 166 28.35 6.50 47.95
CA ALA A 166 27.28 5.62 48.38
C ALA A 166 27.82 4.22 48.69
N ALA A 167 27.14 3.43 49.54
CA ALA A 167 27.55 2.05 49.74
C ALA A 167 27.34 1.24 48.43
N PRO A 168 28.27 0.33 48.06
CA PRO A 168 28.15 -0.46 46.83
C PRO A 168 26.83 -1.23 46.72
N GLU A 169 26.27 -1.66 47.85
CA GLU A 169 24.94 -2.28 47.94
C GLU A 169 23.80 -1.38 47.45
N ASP A 170 23.83 -0.07 47.72
CA ASP A 170 22.78 0.87 47.29
C ASP A 170 22.83 1.07 45.76
N LEU A 171 24.04 1.21 45.20
CA LEU A 171 24.26 1.34 43.74
C LEU A 171 23.86 0.08 42.96
N ALA A 172 24.12 -1.11 43.53
CA ALA A 172 23.71 -2.38 42.95
C ALA A 172 22.18 -2.53 42.94
N ALA A 173 21.51 -2.07 44.00
CA ALA A 173 20.04 -2.07 44.10
C ALA A 173 19.41 -1.10 43.07
N GLU A 174 19.95 0.10 42.91
CA GLU A 174 19.50 1.07 41.90
C GLU A 174 19.65 0.52 40.47
N THR A 175 20.80 -0.10 40.18
CA THR A 175 21.05 -0.75 38.87
C THR A 175 20.07 -1.88 38.60
N ALA A 176 19.75 -2.70 39.60
CA ALA A 176 18.76 -3.78 39.48
C ALA A 176 17.33 -3.25 39.28
N ALA A 177 16.95 -2.16 39.95
CA ALA A 177 15.66 -1.51 39.78
C ALA A 177 15.50 -0.94 38.35
N VAL A 178 16.53 -0.25 37.82
CA VAL A 178 16.53 0.23 36.43
C VAL A 178 16.42 -0.91 35.41
N ALA A 179 17.09 -2.04 35.66
CA ALA A 179 16.98 -3.22 34.81
C ALA A 179 15.56 -3.84 34.83
N ALA A 180 14.90 -3.86 35.99
CA ALA A 180 13.51 -4.29 36.13
C ALA A 180 12.54 -3.35 35.39
N GLU A 181 12.62 -2.04 35.60
CA GLU A 181 11.82 -1.04 34.88
C GLU A 181 11.98 -1.13 33.36
N LEU A 182 13.20 -1.39 32.87
CA LEU A 182 13.47 -1.57 31.44
C LEU A 182 12.81 -2.85 30.90
N SER A 183 12.76 -3.92 31.69
CA SER A 183 12.08 -5.18 31.35
C SER A 183 10.56 -5.01 31.30
N GLU A 184 9.99 -4.34 32.30
CA GLU A 184 8.56 -3.99 32.33
C GLU A 184 8.18 -3.07 31.16
N HIS A 185 8.99 -2.04 30.88
CA HIS A 185 8.73 -1.14 29.76
C HIS A 185 8.74 -1.86 28.40
N LYS A 186 9.72 -2.74 28.16
CA LYS A 186 9.75 -3.59 26.95
C LYS A 186 8.52 -4.48 26.85
N THR A 187 8.09 -5.08 27.96
CA THR A 187 6.90 -5.94 28.00
C THR A 187 5.63 -5.15 27.68
N ALA A 188 5.46 -3.97 28.28
CA ALA A 188 4.35 -3.07 28.00
C ALA A 188 4.34 -2.57 26.54
N GLN A 189 5.52 -2.32 25.96
CA GLN A 189 5.66 -1.93 24.55
C GLN A 189 5.22 -3.07 23.62
N VAL A 190 5.68 -4.31 23.84
CA VAL A 190 5.26 -5.47 23.02
C VAL A 190 3.74 -5.70 23.06
N ILE A 191 3.11 -5.55 24.23
CA ILE A 191 1.64 -5.63 24.37
C ILE A 191 0.94 -4.51 23.57
N LYS A 192 1.53 -3.31 23.55
CA LYS A 192 1.01 -2.14 22.83
C LYS A 192 1.13 -2.30 21.31
N ASP A 193 2.28 -2.75 20.83
CA ASP A 193 2.55 -3.00 19.41
C ASP A 193 1.60 -4.10 18.88
N ALA A 194 1.31 -5.12 19.69
CA ALA A 194 0.30 -6.13 19.37
C ALA A 194 -1.12 -5.54 19.29
N ALA A 195 -1.51 -4.65 20.22
CA ALA A 195 -2.81 -3.98 20.19
C ALA A 195 -2.97 -3.03 19.00
N GLN A 196 -1.93 -2.26 18.66
CA GLN A 196 -1.90 -1.42 17.45
C GLN A 196 -1.99 -2.29 16.18
N THR A 197 -1.26 -3.42 16.15
CA THR A 197 -1.33 -4.39 15.05
C THR A 197 -2.75 -4.94 14.84
N GLN A 198 -3.47 -5.27 15.92
CA GLN A 198 -4.87 -5.71 15.84
C GLN A 198 -5.79 -4.62 15.28
N GLN A 199 -5.61 -3.35 15.67
CA GLN A 199 -6.39 -2.23 15.11
C GLN A 199 -6.09 -2.02 13.62
N ILE A 200 -4.82 -2.14 13.21
CA ILE A 200 -4.39 -2.06 11.80
C ILE A 200 -5.01 -3.21 10.98
N GLN A 201 -5.01 -4.45 11.50
CA GLN A 201 -5.66 -5.60 10.86
C GLN A 201 -7.17 -5.39 10.72
N ALA A 202 -7.85 -4.89 11.76
CA ALA A 202 -9.28 -4.58 11.69
C ALA A 202 -9.59 -3.47 10.66
N ALA A 203 -8.73 -2.46 10.53
CA ALA A 203 -8.85 -1.45 9.48
C ALA A 203 -8.62 -2.04 8.08
N ALA A 204 -7.61 -2.90 7.91
CA ALA A 204 -7.30 -3.57 6.65
C ALA A 204 -8.48 -4.45 6.17
N SER A 205 -9.13 -5.21 7.06
CA SER A 205 -10.32 -5.99 6.74
C SER A 205 -11.48 -5.10 6.27
N LYS A 206 -11.78 -4.01 6.98
CA LYS A 206 -12.82 -3.03 6.57
C LYS A 206 -12.52 -2.38 5.21
N ILE A 207 -11.24 -2.16 4.89
CA ILE A 207 -10.79 -1.66 3.58
C ILE A 207 -10.99 -2.73 2.50
N GLY A 208 -10.73 -4.01 2.80
CA GLY A 208 -11.04 -5.16 1.95
C GLY A 208 -12.53 -5.26 1.61
N ASP A 209 -13.41 -5.19 2.62
CA ASP A 209 -14.86 -5.20 2.46
C ASP A 209 -15.34 -4.04 1.59
N ASN A 210 -14.87 -2.82 1.87
CA ASN A 210 -15.22 -1.63 1.10
C ASN A 210 -14.70 -1.72 -0.35
N LYS A 211 -13.52 -2.31 -0.58
CA LYS A 211 -13.03 -2.60 -1.94
C LYS A 211 -13.92 -3.61 -2.67
N ALA A 212 -14.28 -4.72 -2.03
CA ALA A 212 -15.16 -5.72 -2.63
C ALA A 212 -16.55 -5.13 -2.99
N ALA A 213 -17.09 -4.27 -2.11
CA ALA A 213 -18.30 -3.51 -2.36
C ALA A 213 -18.19 -2.57 -3.57
N ILE A 214 -17.10 -1.80 -3.68
CA ILE A 214 -16.85 -0.88 -4.81
C ILE A 214 -16.65 -1.66 -6.12
N ASP A 215 -15.85 -2.73 -6.10
CA ASP A 215 -15.65 -3.60 -7.27
C ASP A 215 -16.97 -4.27 -7.71
N SER A 216 -17.87 -4.58 -6.78
CA SER A 216 -19.22 -5.08 -7.10
C SER A 216 -20.06 -4.02 -7.80
N MET A 217 -20.18 -2.81 -7.23
CA MET A 217 -20.90 -1.70 -7.85
C MET A 217 -20.38 -1.37 -9.26
N ARG A 218 -19.05 -1.38 -9.47
CA ARG A 218 -18.43 -1.10 -10.78
C ARG A 218 -18.72 -2.17 -11.84
N ARG A 219 -19.28 -3.33 -11.47
CA ARG A 219 -19.74 -4.37 -12.41
C ARG A 219 -21.25 -4.27 -12.65
N THR A 220 -22.05 -4.11 -11.60
CA THR A 220 -23.52 -4.30 -11.67
C THR A 220 -24.32 -3.02 -11.88
N LYS A 221 -23.87 -1.88 -11.32
CA LYS A 221 -24.56 -0.58 -11.41
C LYS A 221 -24.19 0.13 -12.72
N ALA A 222 -25.10 0.92 -13.27
CA ALA A 222 -24.92 1.62 -14.53
C ALA A 222 -24.36 3.04 -14.34
N ASP A 223 -23.32 3.40 -15.08
CA ASP A 223 -22.83 4.78 -15.16
C ASP A 223 -23.81 5.69 -15.93
N LYS A 224 -23.79 7.01 -15.72
CA LYS A 224 -24.74 7.95 -16.40
C LYS A 224 -24.74 7.82 -17.93
N THR A 225 -23.59 7.54 -18.52
CA THR A 225 -23.44 7.29 -19.96
C THR A 225 -23.96 5.90 -20.35
N GLU A 226 -23.75 4.87 -19.54
CA GLU A 226 -24.34 3.54 -19.76
C GLU A 226 -25.86 3.57 -19.63
N VAL A 227 -26.42 4.22 -18.61
CA VAL A 227 -27.88 4.46 -18.48
C VAL A 227 -28.43 5.09 -19.76
N SER A 228 -27.75 6.13 -20.25
CA SER A 228 -28.13 6.83 -21.49
C SER A 228 -28.02 5.94 -22.73
N SER A 229 -27.05 5.02 -22.77
CA SER A 229 -26.83 4.11 -23.90
C SER A 229 -27.79 2.92 -23.88
N LEU A 230 -27.96 2.27 -22.73
CA LEU A 230 -28.91 1.18 -22.49
C LEU A 230 -30.33 1.65 -22.83
N ALA A 231 -30.73 2.83 -22.34
CA ALA A 231 -31.97 3.46 -22.74
C ALA A 231 -32.03 3.62 -24.27
N ARG A 232 -31.09 4.31 -24.92
CA ARG A 232 -31.11 4.51 -26.39
C ARG A 232 -31.21 3.20 -27.18
N THR A 233 -30.44 2.16 -26.81
CA THR A 233 -30.42 0.87 -27.52
C THR A 233 -31.73 0.10 -27.36
N THR A 234 -32.24 -0.02 -26.12
CA THR A 234 -33.53 -0.67 -25.86
C THR A 234 -34.65 0.08 -26.57
N LEU A 235 -34.70 1.42 -26.40
CA LEU A 235 -35.72 2.27 -27.00
C LEU A 235 -35.68 2.23 -28.55
N GLN A 236 -34.50 2.21 -29.16
CA GLN A 236 -34.37 2.08 -30.61
C GLN A 236 -34.93 0.73 -31.13
N SER A 237 -34.60 -0.38 -30.47
CA SER A 237 -35.05 -1.72 -30.90
C SER A 237 -36.56 -1.92 -30.73
N GLU A 238 -37.13 -1.38 -29.65
CA GLU A 238 -38.57 -1.44 -29.38
C GLU A 238 -39.35 -0.50 -30.30
N TRP A 239 -38.85 0.72 -30.55
CA TRP A 239 -39.44 1.63 -31.53
C TRP A 239 -39.41 1.05 -32.95
N GLN A 240 -38.28 0.46 -33.39
CA GLN A 240 -38.19 -0.22 -34.68
C GLN A 240 -39.19 -1.37 -34.80
N THR A 241 -39.39 -2.14 -33.72
CA THR A 241 -40.37 -3.24 -33.67
C THR A 241 -41.81 -2.71 -33.75
N ALA A 242 -42.15 -1.71 -32.94
CA ALA A 242 -43.48 -1.09 -32.93
C ALA A 242 -43.83 -0.41 -34.27
N ALA A 243 -42.89 0.33 -34.86
CA ALA A 243 -43.05 0.96 -36.16
C ALA A 243 -43.22 -0.08 -37.30
N THR A 244 -42.45 -1.18 -37.26
CA THR A 244 -42.59 -2.29 -38.21
C THR A 244 -43.96 -2.96 -38.10
N ASN A 245 -44.42 -3.23 -36.87
CA ASN A 245 -45.71 -3.83 -36.61
C ASN A 245 -46.87 -2.91 -37.05
N ALA A 246 -46.82 -1.61 -36.72
CA ALA A 246 -47.81 -0.64 -37.16
C ALA A 246 -47.84 -0.47 -38.69
N ALA A 247 -46.67 -0.46 -39.35
CA ALA A 247 -46.59 -0.41 -40.81
C ALA A 247 -47.15 -1.68 -41.47
N ASN A 248 -46.94 -2.86 -40.88
CA ASN A 248 -47.49 -4.12 -41.39
C ASN A 248 -49.00 -4.23 -41.15
N ALA A 249 -49.50 -3.77 -39.99
CA ALA A 249 -50.92 -3.66 -39.70
C ALA A 249 -51.63 -2.70 -40.68
N ALA A 250 -51.02 -1.53 -40.94
CA ALA A 250 -51.53 -0.56 -41.90
C ALA A 250 -51.55 -1.10 -43.33
N LYS A 251 -50.49 -1.80 -43.78
CA LYS A 251 -50.45 -2.49 -45.09
C LYS A 251 -51.54 -3.56 -45.20
N SER A 252 -51.73 -4.37 -44.16
CA SER A 252 -52.76 -5.42 -44.12
C SER A 252 -54.16 -4.82 -44.19
N ALA A 253 -54.45 -3.81 -43.36
CA ALA A 253 -55.73 -3.10 -43.37
C ALA A 253 -56.01 -2.41 -44.73
N ALA A 254 -55.00 -1.79 -45.34
CA ALA A 254 -55.11 -1.19 -46.67
C ALA A 254 -55.39 -2.24 -47.75
N ALA A 255 -54.73 -3.41 -47.70
CA ALA A 255 -54.99 -4.52 -48.62
C ALA A 255 -56.42 -5.07 -48.46
N THR A 256 -56.90 -5.29 -47.23
CA THR A 256 -58.29 -5.71 -46.98
C THR A 256 -59.31 -4.68 -47.44
N ALA A 257 -59.07 -3.39 -47.19
CA ALA A 257 -59.95 -2.31 -47.65
C ALA A 257 -59.97 -2.18 -49.19
N ALA A 258 -58.81 -2.29 -49.84
CA ALA A 258 -58.69 -2.31 -51.29
C ALA A 258 -59.40 -3.52 -51.90
N GLN A 259 -59.24 -4.72 -51.32
CA GLN A 259 -59.94 -5.93 -51.76
C GLN A 259 -61.46 -5.77 -51.64
N ALA A 260 -61.98 -5.35 -50.48
CA ALA A 260 -63.41 -5.15 -50.27
C ALA A 260 -64.02 -4.09 -51.20
N LYS A 261 -63.28 -3.02 -51.51
CA LYS A 261 -63.71 -1.99 -52.49
C LYS A 261 -63.59 -2.50 -53.94
N ALA A 262 -62.58 -3.31 -54.26
CA ALA A 262 -62.44 -3.95 -55.58
C ALA A 262 -63.57 -4.96 -55.83
N ASP A 263 -63.94 -5.77 -54.84
CA ASP A 263 -65.09 -6.67 -54.92
C ASP A 263 -66.42 -5.92 -55.02
N ALA A 264 -66.59 -4.82 -54.28
CA ALA A 264 -67.76 -3.95 -54.44
C ALA A 264 -67.84 -3.32 -55.84
N ALA A 265 -66.72 -2.82 -56.38
CA ALA A 265 -66.63 -2.25 -57.72
C ALA A 265 -66.86 -3.32 -58.81
N LYS A 266 -66.31 -4.53 -58.63
CA LYS A 266 -66.53 -5.70 -59.48
C LYS A 266 -68.00 -6.12 -59.48
N ASN A 267 -68.65 -6.15 -58.32
CA ASN A 267 -70.08 -6.48 -58.21
C ASN A 267 -70.97 -5.43 -58.87
N ALA A 268 -70.66 -4.14 -58.70
CA ALA A 268 -71.33 -3.05 -59.42
C ALA A 268 -71.12 -3.13 -60.94
N ALA A 269 -69.89 -3.43 -61.38
CA ALA A 269 -69.57 -3.62 -62.79
C ALA A 269 -70.22 -4.88 -63.38
N ILE A 270 -70.41 -5.95 -62.61
CA ILE A 270 -71.16 -7.15 -63.02
C ILE A 270 -72.65 -6.82 -63.15
N ALA A 271 -73.24 -6.07 -62.20
CA ALA A 271 -74.65 -5.66 -62.30
C ALA A 271 -74.90 -4.75 -63.51
N GLU A 272 -74.00 -3.79 -63.77
CA GLU A 272 -74.08 -2.94 -64.96
C GLU A 272 -73.77 -3.72 -66.26
N ALA A 273 -72.83 -4.66 -66.24
CA ALA A 273 -72.57 -5.55 -67.38
C ALA A 273 -73.77 -6.48 -67.65
N GLN A 274 -74.50 -6.94 -66.64
CA GLN A 274 -75.75 -7.68 -66.80
C GLN A 274 -76.84 -6.78 -67.41
N ARG A 275 -77.02 -5.55 -66.91
CA ARG A 275 -77.95 -4.56 -67.48
C ARG A 275 -77.63 -4.26 -68.95
N LEU A 276 -76.35 -4.06 -69.26
CA LEU A 276 -75.84 -3.86 -70.61
C LEU A 276 -75.98 -5.13 -71.46
N ASN A 277 -75.81 -6.33 -70.91
CA ASN A 277 -75.98 -7.59 -71.64
C ASN A 277 -77.45 -7.82 -72.00
N THR A 278 -78.40 -7.51 -71.12
CA THR A 278 -79.83 -7.49 -71.47
C THR A 278 -80.11 -6.51 -72.61
N ALA A 279 -79.59 -5.28 -72.52
CA ALA A 279 -79.74 -4.27 -73.58
C ALA A 279 -78.93 -4.57 -74.86
N THR A 280 -77.91 -5.43 -74.78
CA THR A 280 -77.04 -5.81 -75.90
C THR A 280 -77.52 -7.08 -76.57
N ASN A 281 -78.06 -8.07 -75.86
CA ASN A 281 -78.77 -9.21 -76.45
C ASN A 281 -79.94 -8.73 -77.32
N ALA A 282 -80.73 -7.77 -76.82
CA ALA A 282 -81.77 -7.07 -77.59
C ALA A 282 -81.25 -6.33 -78.85
N LYS A 283 -79.93 -6.15 -79.00
CA LYS A 283 -79.26 -5.60 -80.20
C LYS A 283 -78.41 -6.62 -80.96
N ILE A 284 -78.00 -7.73 -80.35
CA ILE A 284 -77.33 -8.88 -80.98
C ILE A 284 -78.36 -9.66 -81.79
N THR A 285 -79.59 -9.82 -81.31
CA THR A 285 -80.72 -10.28 -82.13
C THR A 285 -81.01 -9.38 -83.36
N ALA A 286 -80.44 -8.17 -83.41
CA ALA A 286 -80.45 -7.28 -84.58
C ALA A 286 -79.10 -7.17 -85.33
N LEU A 287 -78.02 -7.78 -84.81
CA LEU A 287 -76.65 -7.74 -85.37
C LEU A 287 -76.12 -9.13 -85.79
N GLU A 288 -76.68 -10.23 -85.31
CA GLU A 288 -76.48 -11.58 -85.88
C GLU A 288 -76.99 -11.61 -87.33
N THR A 289 -78.05 -10.84 -87.60
CA THR A 289 -78.55 -10.43 -88.92
C THR A 289 -77.50 -9.75 -89.80
N THR A 290 -76.38 -9.28 -89.23
CA THR A 290 -75.35 -8.45 -89.90
C THR A 290 -73.97 -9.09 -89.91
N VAL A 291 -73.52 -9.72 -88.83
CA VAL A 291 -72.13 -10.22 -88.66
C VAL A 291 -71.87 -11.54 -89.37
N SER A 292 -72.92 -12.28 -89.76
CA SER A 292 -72.83 -13.44 -90.67
C SER A 292 -72.01 -13.13 -91.94
N ASN A 293 -71.98 -11.86 -92.36
CA ASN A 293 -71.38 -11.40 -93.62
C ASN A 293 -69.85 -11.18 -93.57
N GLN A 294 -69.15 -11.34 -92.43
CA GLN A 294 -67.84 -10.70 -92.23
C GLN A 294 -66.67 -11.58 -91.75
N ASN A 295 -66.91 -12.84 -91.36
CA ASN A 295 -65.95 -13.61 -90.55
C ASN A 295 -64.83 -14.35 -91.33
N SER A 296 -64.46 -13.88 -92.53
CA SER A 296 -63.64 -14.63 -93.51
C SER A 296 -62.15 -14.24 -93.57
N ALA A 297 -61.66 -13.38 -92.68
CA ALA A 297 -60.49 -12.53 -92.99
C ALA A 297 -59.12 -12.94 -92.41
N THR A 298 -59.00 -13.22 -91.10
CA THR A 298 -57.69 -13.04 -90.41
C THR A 298 -57.36 -14.17 -89.43
N ALA A 299 -56.37 -15.02 -89.78
CA ALA A 299 -55.99 -16.19 -88.98
C ALA A 299 -54.48 -16.55 -88.97
N GLN A 300 -53.59 -15.56 -89.14
CA GLN A 300 -52.13 -15.80 -89.13
C GLN A 300 -51.37 -14.67 -88.41
N GLN A 301 -50.65 -14.99 -87.31
CA GLN A 301 -49.19 -14.76 -87.17
C GLN A 301 -48.60 -14.99 -85.75
N ILE A 302 -47.39 -15.59 -85.75
CA ILE A 302 -46.25 -15.39 -84.80
C ILE A 302 -46.24 -16.10 -83.42
N SER A 303 -45.05 -16.64 -83.08
CA SER A 303 -44.64 -17.34 -81.84
C SER A 303 -43.08 -17.40 -81.73
N SER A 304 -42.51 -17.79 -80.57
CA SER A 304 -41.05 -17.98 -80.21
C SER A 304 -40.22 -16.70 -79.87
N LEU A 305 -39.07 -16.67 -79.13
CA LEU A 305 -38.09 -17.66 -78.56
C LEU A 305 -37.28 -17.11 -77.29
N ASN A 306 -36.20 -17.74 -76.73
CA ASN A 306 -35.80 -17.64 -75.26
C ASN A 306 -34.30 -18.03 -74.75
N ALA A 307 -33.71 -17.36 -73.69
CA ALA A 307 -32.78 -17.77 -72.52
C ALA A 307 -31.18 -18.01 -72.42
N GLN A 308 -30.53 -17.67 -71.23
CA GLN A 308 -29.34 -18.21 -70.37
C GLN A 308 -27.76 -18.04 -70.67
N PHE A 309 -26.64 -18.21 -69.84
CA PHE A 309 -26.24 -18.49 -68.37
C PHE A 309 -24.79 -18.01 -67.77
N HIS A 310 -23.95 -18.77 -66.95
CA HIS A 310 -22.84 -18.37 -65.93
C HIS A 310 -21.79 -19.52 -65.46
N ILE A 311 -20.62 -19.55 -64.67
CA ILE A 311 -19.53 -18.74 -63.89
C ILE A 311 -18.03 -19.35 -64.02
N ALA A 312 -16.94 -19.50 -63.15
CA ALA A 312 -16.50 -19.52 -61.68
C ALA A 312 -14.91 -19.29 -61.35
N ASP A 313 -14.27 -19.69 -60.17
CA ASP A 313 -12.89 -19.23 -59.61
C ASP A 313 -12.02 -20.15 -58.60
N THR A 314 -10.71 -19.86 -58.18
CA THR A 314 -9.70 -20.68 -57.31
C THR A 314 -8.54 -19.93 -56.46
N ARG A 315 -7.58 -20.58 -55.67
CA ARG A 315 -6.17 -20.15 -55.14
C ARG A 315 -5.47 -20.85 -53.87
N ASP A 316 -4.09 -20.95 -53.68
CA ASP A 316 -3.21 -21.09 -52.39
C ASP A 316 -1.63 -21.36 -52.57
N ASP A 317 -0.62 -21.01 -51.66
CA ASP A 317 0.85 -21.53 -51.58
C ASP A 317 1.92 -20.97 -50.50
N ASN A 318 3.12 -21.60 -50.24
CA ASN A 318 4.28 -21.12 -49.36
C ASN A 318 5.76 -21.59 -49.68
N GLN A 319 6.85 -20.84 -49.30
CA GLN A 319 8.25 -20.99 -49.82
C GLN A 319 9.47 -20.66 -48.86
N PRO A 320 10.73 -21.12 -49.13
CA PRO A 320 11.96 -20.99 -48.28
C PRO A 320 12.92 -19.79 -48.58
N PRO A 321 13.99 -19.50 -47.79
CA PRO A 321 14.82 -18.29 -47.94
C PRO A 321 15.53 -18.14 -49.30
N SER A 322 16.12 -19.22 -49.82
CA SER A 322 16.67 -19.31 -51.18
C SER A 322 15.67 -18.95 -52.29
N TRP A 323 14.37 -19.17 -52.09
CA TRP A 323 13.32 -18.75 -53.02
C TRP A 323 13.13 -17.21 -53.01
N TYR A 324 13.22 -16.55 -51.86
CA TYR A 324 13.09 -15.08 -51.79
C TYR A 324 14.29 -14.37 -52.39
N TRP A 325 15.53 -14.84 -52.19
CA TRP A 325 16.70 -14.32 -52.92
C TRP A 325 16.52 -14.44 -54.45
N ARG A 326 15.95 -15.56 -54.93
CA ARG A 326 15.85 -15.84 -56.36
C ARG A 326 14.72 -15.10 -57.07
N ASN A 327 13.56 -14.96 -56.44
CA ASN A 327 12.36 -14.36 -57.06
C ASN A 327 12.14 -12.90 -56.65
N HIS A 328 12.71 -12.48 -55.52
CA HIS A 328 12.60 -11.12 -54.97
C HIS A 328 13.96 -10.54 -54.51
N PRO A 329 15.02 -10.59 -55.35
CA PRO A 329 16.33 -10.03 -55.00
C PRO A 329 16.25 -8.53 -54.73
N LYS A 330 16.90 -8.06 -53.66
CA LYS A 330 16.97 -6.64 -53.26
C LYS A 330 15.60 -6.01 -52.94
N GLN A 331 14.63 -6.80 -52.47
CA GLN A 331 13.26 -6.38 -52.16
C GLN A 331 12.83 -6.77 -50.74
N ASN A 332 11.95 -5.99 -50.13
CA ASN A 332 11.23 -6.40 -48.92
C ASN A 332 9.92 -7.07 -49.33
N VAL A 333 9.79 -8.37 -49.07
CA VAL A 333 8.65 -9.18 -49.51
C VAL A 333 7.63 -9.30 -48.40
N ARG A 334 6.36 -9.02 -48.72
CA ARG A 334 5.23 -8.97 -47.77
C ARG A 334 4.08 -9.80 -48.33
N GLU A 335 3.76 -10.91 -47.68
CA GLU A 335 2.74 -11.86 -48.15
C GLU A 335 1.68 -12.17 -47.08
N PHE A 336 0.47 -12.46 -47.53
CA PHE A 336 -0.58 -13.02 -46.68
C PHE A 336 -0.43 -14.54 -46.62
N LYS A 337 0.12 -15.07 -45.51
CA LYS A 337 0.33 -16.50 -45.31
C LYS A 337 -0.44 -17.02 -44.09
N LYS A 338 -0.74 -18.33 -44.10
CA LYS A 338 -1.19 -19.09 -42.92
C LYS A 338 0.02 -19.27 -41.98
N LEU A 339 -0.04 -18.75 -40.74
CA LEU A 339 1.14 -18.62 -39.85
C LEU A 339 1.79 -19.97 -39.50
N VAL A 340 0.99 -21.02 -39.39
CA VAL A 340 1.45 -22.39 -39.14
C VAL A 340 2.43 -22.89 -40.21
N VAL A 341 2.32 -22.41 -41.46
CA VAL A 341 3.12 -22.87 -42.60
C VAL A 341 4.53 -22.23 -42.64
N ILE A 342 4.75 -21.14 -41.90
CA ILE A 342 6.05 -20.42 -41.81
C ILE A 342 6.81 -20.66 -40.50
N GLY A 343 6.36 -21.65 -39.70
CA GLY A 343 7.03 -22.08 -38.47
C GLY A 343 6.86 -21.12 -37.29
N VAL A 344 5.69 -20.50 -37.15
CA VAL A 344 5.33 -19.63 -36.01
C VAL A 344 4.19 -20.28 -35.23
N SER A 345 4.53 -20.97 -34.14
CA SER A 345 3.56 -21.70 -33.30
C SER A 345 3.19 -20.90 -32.05
N GLY A 346 1.90 -20.67 -31.82
CA GLY A 346 1.36 -20.14 -30.56
C GLY A 346 0.41 -18.94 -30.69
N SER A 347 0.39 -18.22 -31.81
CA SER A 347 -0.49 -17.06 -31.99
C SER A 347 -0.99 -16.88 -33.44
N GLY A 348 -2.30 -17.05 -33.63
CA GLY A 348 -3.02 -16.66 -34.83
C GLY A 348 -3.07 -17.68 -35.98
N GLN A 349 -4.01 -17.47 -36.90
CA GLN A 349 -4.20 -18.32 -38.08
C GLN A 349 -3.51 -17.76 -39.34
N TYR A 350 -3.47 -16.43 -39.47
CA TYR A 350 -2.88 -15.69 -40.58
C TYR A 350 -2.07 -14.49 -40.06
N GLY A 351 -1.09 -14.05 -40.84
CA GLY A 351 -0.30 -12.87 -40.51
C GLY A 351 0.63 -12.47 -41.65
N MET A 352 1.01 -11.19 -41.67
CA MET A 352 1.96 -10.67 -42.64
C MET A 352 3.39 -10.99 -42.20
N MET A 353 4.04 -11.87 -42.95
CA MET A 353 5.48 -12.08 -42.85
C MET A 353 6.19 -11.04 -43.72
N GLU A 354 7.20 -10.36 -43.17
CA GLU A 354 8.06 -9.44 -43.91
C GLU A 354 9.49 -9.99 -43.96
N THR A 355 9.93 -10.35 -45.17
CA THR A 355 11.28 -10.89 -45.44
C THR A 355 12.11 -9.79 -46.11
N ALA A 356 13.12 -9.28 -45.40
CA ALA A 356 13.98 -8.20 -45.90
C ALA A 356 15.18 -8.77 -46.66
N VAL A 357 15.06 -8.87 -47.99
CA VAL A 357 16.07 -9.45 -48.88
C VAL A 357 17.03 -8.36 -49.35
N THR A 358 18.03 -8.03 -48.52
CA THR A 358 18.92 -6.86 -48.71
C THR A 358 19.88 -6.96 -49.91
N TRP A 359 20.12 -8.17 -50.45
CA TRP A 359 20.97 -8.38 -51.62
C TRP A 359 20.37 -9.40 -52.60
N GLY A 360 20.99 -9.58 -53.77
CA GLY A 360 20.48 -10.50 -54.79
C GLY A 360 20.83 -11.97 -54.58
N ASP A 361 21.76 -12.25 -53.66
CA ASP A 361 22.30 -13.57 -53.38
C ASP A 361 22.90 -13.61 -51.94
N PRO A 362 23.37 -14.77 -51.45
CA PRO A 362 23.89 -14.92 -50.08
C PRO A 362 25.21 -14.20 -49.77
N SER A 363 25.92 -13.64 -50.75
CA SER A 363 27.18 -12.91 -50.51
C SER A 363 26.96 -11.57 -49.78
N GLY A 364 25.77 -10.98 -49.92
CA GLY A 364 25.38 -9.72 -49.27
C GLY A 364 25.01 -9.84 -47.79
N GLY A 365 25.26 -11.00 -47.17
CA GLY A 365 25.01 -11.24 -45.75
C GLY A 365 23.65 -11.86 -45.44
N LYS A 366 23.37 -12.00 -44.14
CA LYS A 366 22.15 -12.64 -43.63
C LYS A 366 20.94 -11.73 -43.82
N ILE A 367 19.94 -12.23 -44.54
CA ILE A 367 18.61 -11.61 -44.61
C ILE A 367 17.87 -11.77 -43.27
N GLU A 368 16.91 -10.89 -42.98
CA GLU A 368 16.17 -10.88 -41.71
C GLU A 368 14.66 -11.08 -41.96
N GLN A 369 14.02 -11.93 -41.16
CA GLN A 369 12.57 -12.13 -41.16
C GLN A 369 11.95 -11.53 -39.90
N ARG A 370 11.09 -10.54 -40.11
CA ARG A 370 10.28 -9.97 -39.04
C ARG A 370 8.85 -10.46 -39.23
N VAL A 371 8.32 -11.09 -38.18
CA VAL A 371 6.91 -11.49 -38.13
C VAL A 371 6.27 -10.83 -36.92
N THR A 372 5.17 -10.13 -37.19
CA THR A 372 4.30 -9.55 -36.18
C THR A 372 3.00 -10.33 -36.26
N ASP A 373 2.60 -10.96 -35.15
CA ASP A 373 1.36 -11.72 -35.13
C ASP A 373 0.12 -10.81 -35.16
N GLN A 374 -1.05 -11.40 -35.39
CA GLN A 374 -2.34 -10.71 -35.41
C GLN A 374 -2.70 -9.97 -34.10
N ASN A 375 -1.90 -10.14 -33.03
CA ASN A 375 -2.06 -9.49 -31.73
C ASN A 375 -0.91 -8.49 -31.42
N GLY A 376 -0.06 -8.18 -32.42
CA GLY A 376 0.96 -7.13 -32.34
C GLY A 376 2.33 -7.55 -31.79
N LYS A 377 2.56 -8.83 -31.44
CA LYS A 377 3.85 -9.27 -30.87
C LYS A 377 4.88 -9.51 -31.97
N SER A 378 6.02 -8.83 -31.88
CA SER A 378 7.09 -8.85 -32.90
C SER A 378 8.23 -9.82 -32.55
N TRP A 379 8.60 -10.68 -33.51
CA TRP A 379 9.76 -11.58 -33.43
C TRP A 379 10.63 -11.40 -34.70
N ARG A 380 11.96 -11.50 -34.61
CA ARG A 380 12.88 -10.88 -35.62
C ARG A 380 13.93 -11.79 -36.30
N ARG A 381 13.82 -13.12 -36.21
CA ARG A 381 14.84 -14.11 -36.62
C ARG A 381 15.70 -13.74 -37.86
N GLN A 382 17.03 -13.86 -37.74
CA GLN A 382 18.00 -13.66 -38.83
C GLN A 382 18.41 -14.99 -39.47
N SER A 383 18.77 -14.99 -40.76
CA SER A 383 19.00 -16.23 -41.50
C SER A 383 20.31 -16.96 -41.12
N ASN A 384 20.30 -18.29 -41.27
CA ASN A 384 21.35 -19.21 -40.85
C ASN A 384 21.81 -20.09 -42.02
N VAL A 385 22.18 -19.41 -43.11
CA VAL A 385 22.42 -20.00 -44.44
C VAL A 385 23.90 -20.32 -44.64
N ALA A 386 24.20 -21.41 -45.33
CA ALA A 386 25.55 -21.84 -45.71
C ALA A 386 25.55 -22.31 -47.18
N TYR A 387 26.61 -22.01 -47.92
CA TYR A 387 26.70 -22.24 -49.36
C TYR A 387 28.16 -22.39 -49.83
N THR A 388 28.33 -22.91 -51.04
CA THR A 388 29.58 -22.91 -51.80
C THR A 388 29.36 -22.27 -53.19
N TRP A 389 30.44 -21.90 -53.86
CA TRP A 389 30.41 -21.21 -55.17
C TRP A 389 31.29 -21.92 -56.18
N GLY A 390 30.72 -22.27 -57.34
CA GLY A 390 31.41 -22.96 -58.43
C GLY A 390 30.61 -22.90 -59.73
N ASN A 391 31.28 -22.95 -60.89
CA ASN A 391 30.66 -22.89 -62.22
C ASN A 391 29.58 -21.79 -62.40
N GLY A 392 29.76 -20.63 -61.74
CA GLY A 392 28.82 -19.50 -61.82
C GLY A 392 27.52 -19.67 -61.04
N ARG A 393 27.45 -20.62 -60.09
CA ARG A 393 26.24 -20.93 -59.30
C ARG A 393 26.57 -21.03 -57.80
N TYR A 394 25.64 -20.55 -56.98
CA TYR A 394 25.64 -20.81 -55.54
C TYR A 394 24.88 -22.11 -55.27
N ASP A 395 25.55 -23.10 -54.67
CA ASP A 395 24.90 -24.32 -54.18
C ASP A 395 24.87 -24.30 -52.65
N PHE A 396 23.68 -24.53 -52.09
CA PHE A 396 23.35 -24.25 -50.68
C PHE A 396 23.43 -25.53 -49.86
N THR A 397 24.14 -25.48 -48.73
CA THR A 397 24.30 -26.60 -47.78
C THR A 397 23.54 -26.41 -46.47
N ARG A 398 22.97 -25.22 -46.21
CA ARG A 398 21.96 -24.95 -45.16
C ARG A 398 21.16 -23.67 -45.47
N ASP A 399 19.89 -23.58 -45.07
CA ASP A 399 19.00 -22.45 -45.42
C ASP A 399 17.94 -22.12 -44.32
N GLU A 400 18.37 -21.63 -43.14
CA GLU A 400 17.57 -21.60 -41.87
C GLU A 400 17.49 -20.22 -41.14
N TRP A 401 17.13 -20.14 -39.83
CA TRP A 401 16.91 -18.88 -39.03
C TRP A 401 17.30 -18.94 -37.51
N ALA A 402 17.43 -17.80 -36.77
CA ALA A 402 18.04 -17.67 -35.39
C ALA A 402 17.33 -16.75 -34.28
N ALA A 403 17.93 -16.53 -33.08
CA ALA A 403 17.30 -16.04 -31.79
C ALA A 403 17.89 -14.74 -31.06
N TRP A 404 17.48 -14.36 -29.82
CA TRP A 404 17.49 -12.96 -29.23
C TRP A 404 17.73 -12.76 -27.66
N VAL A 405 18.61 -11.85 -27.13
CA VAL A 405 18.86 -11.49 -25.65
C VAL A 405 19.56 -10.08 -25.34
N ALA A 406 19.91 -9.68 -24.06
CA ALA A 406 20.44 -8.33 -23.56
C ALA A 406 21.17 -8.24 -22.12
N ASP A 407 21.62 -7.02 -21.65
CA ASP A 407 21.81 -6.41 -20.25
C ASP A 407 23.15 -6.28 -19.34
N GLU A 408 23.17 -5.34 -18.33
CA GLU A 408 23.90 -5.22 -16.97
C GLU A 408 25.08 -4.21 -16.55
N THR A 409 25.63 -4.23 -15.27
CA THR A 409 25.86 -3.01 -14.34
C THR A 409 27.20 -2.60 -13.54
N VAL A 410 27.28 -2.52 -12.15
CA VAL A 410 28.00 -1.46 -11.28
C VAL A 410 29.13 -1.83 -10.20
N LEU A 411 29.74 -0.79 -9.53
CA LEU A 411 30.12 -0.60 -8.06
C LEU A 411 31.60 -0.67 -7.50
N GLY A 412 31.87 -0.09 -6.30
CA GLY A 412 33.11 -0.24 -5.48
C GLY A 412 33.27 0.71 -4.25
N ALA A 413 33.79 0.24 -3.09
CA ALA A 413 33.82 1.01 -1.81
C ALA A 413 34.91 0.60 -0.78
N GLN A 414 35.57 1.57 -0.11
CA GLN A 414 36.69 1.33 0.84
C GLN A 414 36.74 2.36 2.00
N ALA A 415 35.94 2.16 3.06
CA ALA A 415 35.86 3.08 4.22
C ALA A 415 35.57 2.32 5.54
N LYS A 416 36.53 1.55 6.07
CA LYS A 416 36.27 0.52 7.10
C LYS A 416 37.29 0.38 8.24
N ALA A 417 38.31 1.24 8.36
CA ALA A 417 39.43 1.00 9.30
C ALA A 417 39.36 1.80 10.61
N ASP A 418 39.08 3.11 10.56
CA ASP A 418 39.47 4.05 11.62
C ASP A 418 38.59 4.06 12.89
N ALA A 419 37.60 3.17 12.97
CA ALA A 419 36.43 3.31 13.85
C ALA A 419 36.61 2.89 15.33
N VAL A 420 37.61 2.06 15.67
CA VAL A 420 37.51 1.20 16.88
C VAL A 420 37.75 1.96 18.21
N ARG A 421 38.60 2.99 18.22
CA ARG A 421 39.07 3.62 19.49
C ARG A 421 38.10 4.65 20.07
N GLU A 422 37.25 5.25 19.25
CA GLU A 422 36.28 6.29 19.67
C GLU A 422 35.11 5.71 20.50
N ILE A 423 34.92 4.39 20.42
CA ILE A 423 33.73 3.68 20.93
C ILE A 423 33.68 3.64 22.47
N ALA A 424 34.81 3.44 23.15
CA ALA A 424 34.83 3.10 24.58
C ALA A 424 34.35 4.26 25.49
N GLU A 425 34.91 5.46 25.34
CA GLU A 425 34.52 6.62 26.13
C GLU A 425 33.15 7.17 25.73
N ALA A 426 32.77 7.00 24.45
CA ALA A 426 31.41 7.29 23.99
C ALA A 426 30.37 6.41 24.71
N THR A 427 30.67 5.12 24.96
CA THR A 427 29.74 4.16 25.59
C THR A 427 29.27 4.60 26.98
N GLN A 428 30.15 5.13 27.83
CA GLN A 428 29.74 5.53 29.19
C GLN A 428 28.92 6.82 29.21
N ARG A 429 29.22 7.80 28.33
CA ARG A 429 28.39 9.01 28.16
C ARG A 429 27.04 8.64 27.55
N ALA A 430 27.04 7.75 26.57
CA ALA A 430 25.83 7.22 25.94
C ALA A 430 24.93 6.52 26.96
N LEU A 431 25.45 5.79 27.94
CA LEU A 431 24.63 5.13 28.97
C LEU A 431 23.83 6.13 29.83
N GLN A 432 24.47 7.21 30.30
CA GLN A 432 23.78 8.25 31.08
C GLN A 432 22.80 9.06 30.23
N ALA A 433 23.17 9.40 28.99
CA ALA A 433 22.26 10.02 28.03
C ALA A 433 21.04 9.11 27.76
N THR A 434 21.27 7.82 27.51
CA THR A 434 20.23 6.81 27.27
C THR A 434 19.23 6.73 28.42
N GLN A 435 19.64 6.88 29.68
CA GLN A 435 18.71 6.83 30.81
C GLN A 435 17.77 8.05 30.85
N ALA A 436 18.29 9.25 30.56
CA ALA A 436 17.50 10.46 30.45
C ALA A 436 16.60 10.43 29.20
N GLU A 437 17.17 10.08 28.04
CA GLU A 437 16.46 9.92 26.77
C GLU A 437 15.38 8.84 26.86
N LEU A 438 15.61 7.72 27.54
CA LEU A 438 14.61 6.68 27.79
C LEU A 438 13.43 7.22 28.61
N THR A 439 13.68 8.11 29.57
CA THR A 439 12.62 8.74 30.37
C THR A 439 11.83 9.75 29.55
N THR A 440 12.51 10.62 28.80
CA THR A 440 11.87 11.55 27.85
C THR A 440 11.10 10.80 26.75
N HIS A 441 11.66 9.70 26.25
CA HIS A 441 11.03 8.82 25.25
C HIS A 441 9.82 8.10 25.83
N LYS A 442 9.89 7.52 27.04
CA LYS A 442 8.73 6.93 27.75
C LYS A 442 7.55 7.92 27.75
N SER A 443 7.77 9.18 28.13
CA SER A 443 6.73 10.22 28.13
C SER A 443 6.28 10.63 26.71
N ALA A 444 7.21 10.96 25.82
CA ALA A 444 6.89 11.44 24.47
C ALA A 444 6.19 10.35 23.62
N GLN A 445 6.62 9.10 23.74
CA GLN A 445 6.00 7.94 23.10
C GLN A 445 4.63 7.65 23.71
N ALA A 446 4.44 7.78 25.04
CA ALA A 446 3.11 7.67 25.64
C ALA A 446 2.12 8.75 25.10
N SER A 447 2.57 10.01 24.97
CA SER A 447 1.76 11.07 24.36
C SER A 447 1.47 10.81 22.88
N LYS A 448 2.50 10.47 22.09
CA LYS A 448 2.39 10.11 20.68
C LYS A 448 1.44 8.95 20.46
N ASP A 449 1.54 7.88 21.23
CA ASP A 449 0.64 6.73 21.14
C ASP A 449 -0.80 7.06 21.53
N THR A 450 -1.00 7.99 22.47
CA THR A 450 -2.34 8.48 22.81
C THR A 450 -2.95 9.21 21.61
N THR A 451 -2.18 10.08 20.97
CA THR A 451 -2.56 10.76 19.73
C THR A 451 -2.84 9.76 18.60
N GLN A 452 -1.90 8.85 18.31
CA GLN A 452 -2.06 7.84 17.24
C GLN A 452 -3.25 6.91 17.51
N THR A 453 -3.52 6.54 18.75
CA THR A 453 -4.71 5.73 19.10
C THR A 453 -6.00 6.51 18.81
N ALA A 454 -6.06 7.80 19.13
CA ALA A 454 -7.21 8.66 18.81
C ALA A 454 -7.37 8.88 17.30
N GLU A 455 -6.27 9.08 16.56
CA GLU A 455 -6.27 9.19 15.10
C GLU A 455 -6.73 7.90 14.41
N ILE A 456 -6.23 6.74 14.86
CA ILE A 456 -6.65 5.42 14.36
C ILE A 456 -8.14 5.19 14.66
N GLN A 457 -8.61 5.50 15.87
CA GLN A 457 -10.04 5.40 16.21
C GLN A 457 -10.91 6.31 15.32
N ALA A 458 -10.50 7.57 15.12
CA ALA A 458 -11.21 8.51 14.23
C ALA A 458 -11.23 8.02 12.78
N ALA A 459 -10.12 7.46 12.27
CA ALA A 459 -10.04 6.87 10.95
C ALA A 459 -10.94 5.61 10.82
N VAL A 460 -10.94 4.73 11.82
CA VAL A 460 -11.76 3.51 11.86
C VAL A 460 -13.26 3.82 11.92
N SER A 461 -13.65 4.89 12.62
CA SER A 461 -15.03 5.42 12.61
C SER A 461 -15.40 5.97 11.24
N LYS A 462 -14.56 6.83 10.64
CA LYS A 462 -14.79 7.41 9.30
C LYS A 462 -14.82 6.35 8.18
N ILE A 463 -14.10 5.23 8.34
CA ILE A 463 -14.20 4.05 7.46
C ILE A 463 -15.56 3.34 7.64
N GLY A 464 -16.13 3.35 8.85
CA GLY A 464 -17.49 2.89 9.14
C GLY A 464 -18.56 3.79 8.48
N ASP A 465 -18.43 5.10 8.61
CA ASP A 465 -19.33 6.08 7.96
C ASP A 465 -19.29 5.93 6.43
N ASN A 466 -18.08 5.82 5.87
CA ASN A 466 -17.88 5.54 4.45
C ASN A 466 -18.50 4.20 4.02
N LYS A 467 -18.42 3.16 4.85
CA LYS A 467 -19.10 1.88 4.59
C LYS A 467 -20.62 2.05 4.55
N ALA A 468 -21.21 2.76 5.52
CA ALA A 468 -22.64 3.03 5.53
C ALA A 468 -23.09 3.84 4.30
N ALA A 469 -22.29 4.82 3.86
CA ALA A 469 -22.55 5.57 2.62
C ALA A 469 -22.47 4.69 1.36
N ILE A 470 -21.47 3.79 1.27
CA ILE A 470 -21.34 2.83 0.16
C ILE A 470 -22.50 1.82 0.16
N ASP A 471 -22.89 1.29 1.32
CA ASP A 471 -24.04 0.40 1.46
C ASP A 471 -25.35 1.10 1.05
N SER A 472 -25.54 2.36 1.45
CA SER A 472 -26.67 3.19 1.02
C SER A 472 -26.70 3.39 -0.50
N ILE A 473 -25.57 3.75 -1.13
CA ILE A 473 -25.48 3.92 -2.59
C ILE A 473 -25.77 2.60 -3.33
N ARG A 474 -25.28 1.46 -2.83
CA ARG A 474 -25.53 0.13 -3.42
C ARG A 474 -27.02 -0.22 -3.41
N ASN A 475 -27.72 0.13 -2.34
CA ASN A 475 -29.12 -0.22 -2.12
C ASN A 475 -30.12 0.79 -2.73
N THR A 476 -29.69 2.02 -3.03
CA THR A 476 -30.55 3.10 -3.57
C THR A 476 -30.39 3.34 -5.08
N LYS A 477 -29.32 2.84 -5.71
CA LYS A 477 -29.12 2.93 -7.17
C LYS A 477 -29.51 1.64 -7.88
N ALA A 478 -30.24 1.77 -8.99
CA ALA A 478 -30.62 0.66 -9.83
C ALA A 478 -29.42 -0.05 -10.49
N ASP A 479 -29.52 -1.36 -10.70
CA ASP A 479 -28.57 -2.16 -11.49
C ASP A 479 -28.84 -2.06 -13.00
N LYS A 480 -27.87 -2.44 -13.85
CA LYS A 480 -27.96 -2.32 -15.33
C LYS A 480 -29.22 -2.98 -15.92
N THR A 481 -29.68 -4.08 -15.35
CA THR A 481 -30.93 -4.78 -15.74
C THR A 481 -32.19 -4.04 -15.31
N GLU A 482 -32.19 -3.47 -14.11
CA GLU A 482 -33.30 -2.69 -13.55
C GLU A 482 -33.48 -1.37 -14.30
N VAL A 483 -32.40 -0.69 -14.67
CA VAL A 483 -32.41 0.49 -15.56
C VAL A 483 -33.09 0.19 -16.89
N VAL A 484 -32.78 -0.95 -17.52
CA VAL A 484 -33.44 -1.40 -18.76
C VAL A 484 -34.92 -1.70 -18.52
N SER A 485 -35.27 -2.34 -17.40
CA SER A 485 -36.65 -2.64 -17.02
C SER A 485 -37.49 -1.38 -16.82
N MET A 486 -36.96 -0.37 -16.11
CA MET A 486 -37.62 0.91 -15.89
C MET A 486 -37.83 1.67 -17.20
N ALA A 487 -36.83 1.69 -18.09
CA ALA A 487 -36.92 2.36 -19.39
C ALA A 487 -38.01 1.75 -20.28
N ARG A 488 -38.09 0.41 -20.35
CA ARG A 488 -39.17 -0.32 -21.03
C ARG A 488 -40.54 -0.02 -20.42
N THR A 489 -40.66 -0.18 -19.09
CA THR A 489 -41.95 -0.09 -18.38
C THR A 489 -42.58 1.30 -18.50
N GLY A 490 -41.80 2.37 -18.39
CA GLY A 490 -42.32 3.73 -18.48
C GLY A 490 -42.86 4.08 -19.87
N LEU A 491 -42.15 3.70 -20.93
CA LEU A 491 -42.44 4.17 -22.29
C LEU A 491 -43.36 3.27 -23.10
N GLN A 492 -43.59 2.02 -22.68
CA GLN A 492 -44.61 1.14 -23.27
C GLN A 492 -46.01 1.82 -23.27
N SER A 493 -46.34 2.56 -22.21
CA SER A 493 -47.60 3.33 -22.07
C SER A 493 -47.77 4.40 -23.16
N GLU A 494 -46.78 5.30 -23.29
CA GLU A 494 -46.81 6.41 -24.23
C GLU A 494 -46.78 5.91 -25.69
N TRP A 495 -45.95 4.90 -25.96
CA TRP A 495 -45.75 4.40 -27.32
C TRP A 495 -46.90 3.55 -27.84
N GLN A 496 -47.56 2.76 -27.00
CA GLN A 496 -48.75 2.04 -27.42
C GLN A 496 -49.88 3.03 -27.76
N THR A 497 -49.98 4.14 -27.01
CA THR A 497 -50.87 5.27 -27.33
C THR A 497 -50.51 5.94 -28.68
N ALA A 498 -49.22 6.22 -28.92
CA ALA A 498 -48.74 6.84 -30.15
C ALA A 498 -48.91 5.91 -31.38
N ALA A 499 -48.62 4.62 -31.24
CA ALA A 499 -48.76 3.62 -32.30
C ALA A 499 -50.23 3.44 -32.71
N ASN A 500 -51.13 3.28 -31.74
CA ASN A 500 -52.58 3.20 -31.98
C ASN A 500 -53.09 4.47 -32.70
N THR A 501 -52.57 5.64 -32.32
CA THR A 501 -52.89 6.93 -32.98
C THR A 501 -52.40 6.98 -34.42
N ALA A 502 -51.18 6.49 -34.69
CA ALA A 502 -50.61 6.42 -36.04
C ALA A 502 -51.34 5.42 -36.93
N GLU A 503 -51.68 4.23 -36.41
CA GLU A 503 -52.47 3.22 -37.11
C GLU A 503 -53.87 3.74 -37.47
N SER A 504 -54.54 4.43 -36.53
CA SER A 504 -55.83 5.06 -36.77
C SER A 504 -55.76 6.09 -37.91
N ARG A 505 -54.78 7.01 -37.87
CA ARG A 505 -54.55 8.00 -38.95
C ARG A 505 -54.25 7.33 -40.30
N ALA A 506 -53.45 6.27 -40.31
CA ALA A 506 -53.12 5.53 -41.54
C ALA A 506 -54.36 4.83 -42.14
N LYS A 507 -55.21 4.23 -41.30
CA LYS A 507 -56.50 3.64 -41.72
C LYS A 507 -57.44 4.70 -42.32
N THR A 508 -57.56 5.87 -41.69
CA THR A 508 -58.36 6.98 -42.24
C THR A 508 -57.82 7.44 -43.59
N ALA A 509 -56.51 7.73 -43.70
CA ALA A 509 -55.91 8.22 -44.94
C ALA A 509 -56.04 7.21 -46.10
N ALA A 510 -55.81 5.92 -45.84
CA ALA A 510 -55.99 4.86 -46.84
C ALA A 510 -57.46 4.72 -47.28
N ALA A 511 -58.43 4.85 -46.35
CA ALA A 511 -59.84 4.83 -46.68
C ALA A 511 -60.26 6.04 -47.55
N THR A 512 -59.70 7.23 -47.27
CA THR A 512 -59.95 8.43 -48.09
C THR A 512 -59.40 8.28 -49.50
N ASP A 513 -58.12 7.92 -49.66
CA ASP A 513 -57.49 7.72 -50.99
C ASP A 513 -58.20 6.63 -51.80
N ALA A 514 -58.54 5.50 -51.18
CA ALA A 514 -59.29 4.43 -51.83
C ALA A 514 -60.71 4.88 -52.24
N GLN A 515 -61.37 5.72 -51.45
CA GLN A 515 -62.68 6.28 -51.81
C GLN A 515 -62.56 7.26 -52.98
N THR A 516 -61.61 8.19 -52.96
CA THR A 516 -61.34 9.11 -54.08
C THR A 516 -61.05 8.36 -55.38
N LYS A 517 -60.28 7.26 -55.32
CA LYS A 517 -60.01 6.39 -56.47
C LYS A 517 -61.25 5.63 -56.95
N ALA A 518 -62.10 5.14 -56.05
CA ALA A 518 -63.36 4.49 -56.40
C ALA A 518 -64.34 5.45 -57.07
N ASP A 519 -64.45 6.69 -56.58
CA ASP A 519 -65.31 7.72 -57.18
C ASP A 519 -64.77 8.20 -58.53
N ALA A 520 -63.45 8.34 -58.68
CA ALA A 520 -62.81 8.64 -59.97
C ALA A 520 -63.01 7.50 -60.99
N ALA A 521 -62.89 6.24 -60.58
CA ALA A 521 -63.14 5.09 -61.44
C ALA A 521 -64.62 4.99 -61.86
N LYS A 522 -65.55 5.28 -60.94
CA LYS A 522 -66.99 5.39 -61.23
C LYS A 522 -67.27 6.51 -62.24
N GLN A 523 -66.66 7.69 -62.07
CA GLN A 523 -66.84 8.81 -62.99
C GLN A 523 -66.26 8.49 -64.39
N ALA A 524 -65.08 7.86 -64.45
CA ALA A 524 -64.49 7.40 -65.71
C ALA A 524 -65.38 6.37 -66.42
N ALA A 525 -65.99 5.44 -65.69
CA ALA A 525 -66.94 4.47 -66.24
C ALA A 525 -68.21 5.13 -66.79
N ILE A 526 -68.75 6.15 -66.11
CA ILE A 526 -69.88 6.97 -66.60
C ILE A 526 -69.49 7.67 -67.91
N THR A 527 -68.38 8.41 -67.93
CA THR A 527 -67.92 9.14 -69.12
C THR A 527 -67.59 8.21 -70.29
N ALA A 528 -67.06 7.01 -70.04
CA ALA A 528 -66.86 5.99 -71.06
C ALA A 528 -68.18 5.44 -71.62
N ALA A 529 -69.19 5.22 -70.77
CA ALA A 529 -70.52 4.78 -71.18
C ALA A 529 -71.25 5.85 -72.01
N GLU A 530 -71.16 7.13 -71.60
CA GLU A 530 -71.69 8.29 -72.35
C GLU A 530 -71.01 8.42 -73.71
N THR A 531 -69.68 8.34 -73.75
CA THR A 531 -68.90 8.37 -75.01
C THR A 531 -69.29 7.21 -75.94
N ALA A 532 -69.43 5.99 -75.41
CA ALA A 532 -69.85 4.83 -76.18
C ALA A 532 -71.31 4.91 -76.66
N ALA A 533 -72.20 5.52 -75.87
CA ALA A 533 -73.58 5.79 -76.27
C ALA A 533 -73.64 6.82 -77.40
N THR A 534 -72.89 7.92 -77.30
CA THR A 534 -72.77 8.95 -78.35
C THR A 534 -72.15 8.39 -79.63
N ALA A 535 -71.07 7.60 -79.53
CA ALA A 535 -70.47 6.95 -80.70
C ALA A 535 -71.46 5.99 -81.39
N LYS A 536 -72.25 5.22 -80.63
CA LYS A 536 -73.30 4.35 -81.18
C LYS A 536 -74.48 5.12 -81.76
N ALA A 537 -74.85 6.27 -81.20
CA ALA A 537 -75.88 7.15 -81.75
C ALA A 537 -75.42 7.79 -83.08
N ASN A 538 -74.15 8.18 -83.17
CA ASN A 538 -73.56 8.72 -84.40
C ASN A 538 -73.40 7.62 -85.48
N ALA A 539 -72.99 6.41 -85.10
CA ALA A 539 -72.94 5.27 -86.02
C ALA A 539 -74.34 4.89 -86.54
N ALA A 540 -75.37 4.90 -85.69
CA ALA A 540 -76.75 4.70 -86.12
C ALA A 540 -77.25 5.80 -87.06
N LYS A 541 -76.86 7.06 -86.84
CA LYS A 541 -77.12 8.20 -87.75
C LYS A 541 -76.30 8.17 -89.06
N ALA A 542 -75.27 7.33 -89.16
CA ALA A 542 -74.47 7.15 -90.38
C ALA A 542 -74.87 5.89 -91.16
N ALA A 543 -75.78 5.08 -90.62
CA ALA A 543 -76.32 3.87 -91.22
C ALA A 543 -77.83 4.00 -91.57
N ALA A 544 -78.37 5.21 -91.47
CA ALA A 544 -79.76 5.60 -91.78
C ALA A 544 -79.75 6.88 -92.62
#